data_AF-A0A8S3RI32-F1
#
_entry.id   AF-A0A8S3RI32-F1
#
_cell.length_a   1.000
_cell.length_b   1.000
_cell.length_c   1.000
_cell.angle_alpha   90.00
_cell.angle_beta   90.00
_cell.angle_gamma   90.00
#
_symmetry.space_group_name_H-M   'P 1'
#
loop_
_entity.id
_entity.type
_entity.pdbx_description
1 polymer ?
#
loop_
_entity_poly.entity_id
_entity_poly.type
_entity_poly.pdbx_seq_one_letter_code
_entity_poly.pdbx_strand_id
1 'polypeptide(L)'
;MEKEIVIAEEFCNTKSPTALRNTLLKFADLMSYGKTVEAVQISLKIFKFKTNVETYTDVVNSFHKLFKVKKGKDGNLQDMFMKDMEAVLDRVESIRKFISDEVSEILEVLKQATSLLQFLEEVVDEDIRNLIDAVEEHSEQFVRESTVSDLIEVKRFFYPILKKTYGDEFTDFFSLLQKQLKSGFHSIPAKINDCMENLHTLKALYKNVANRGERTKEIIDSIVDRGKFCFRMESQKCEVIVKYKQDKKNVSHNSSDLSDLRSRPSFNECRR
;
A
#
# COMPACT_ATOMS: atom_id res chain seq x y z
N MET A 1 -18.80 -30.99 3.77
CA MET A 1 -20.28 -30.83 3.77
C MET A 1 -21.01 -32.01 3.14
N GLU A 2 -20.55 -32.58 2.02
CA GLU A 2 -21.23 -33.73 1.38
C GLU A 2 -21.35 -34.96 2.28
N LYS A 3 -20.28 -35.28 3.04
CA LYS A 3 -20.30 -36.38 4.01
C LYS A 3 -21.24 -36.10 5.18
N GLU A 4 -21.29 -34.86 5.68
CA GLU A 4 -22.20 -34.47 6.75
C GLU A 4 -23.68 -34.56 6.32
N ILE A 5 -24.01 -34.22 5.07
CA ILE A 5 -25.38 -34.36 4.54
C ILE A 5 -25.78 -35.84 4.48
N VAL A 6 -24.91 -36.72 3.97
CA VAL A 6 -25.18 -38.16 3.88
C VAL A 6 -25.41 -38.75 5.28
N ILE A 7 -24.59 -38.38 6.26
CA ILE A 7 -24.75 -38.83 7.66
C ILE A 7 -26.09 -38.35 8.24
N ALA A 8 -26.51 -37.12 7.94
CA ALA A 8 -27.78 -36.59 8.41
C ALA A 8 -28.99 -37.28 7.73
N GLU A 9 -28.90 -37.60 6.44
CA GLU A 9 -29.93 -38.35 5.71
C GLU A 9 -30.09 -39.78 6.24
N GLU A 10 -28.97 -40.43 6.57
CA GLU A 10 -28.96 -41.75 7.20
C GLU A 10 -29.57 -41.72 8.60
N PHE A 11 -29.27 -40.69 9.40
CA PHE A 11 -29.80 -40.53 10.76
C PHE A 11 -31.30 -40.21 10.78
N CYS A 12 -31.76 -39.35 9.86
CA CYS A 12 -33.16 -38.94 9.75
C CYS A 12 -34.01 -39.92 8.90
N ASN A 13 -33.39 -40.97 8.35
CA ASN A 13 -34.01 -42.00 7.51
C ASN A 13 -34.87 -41.42 6.38
N THR A 14 -34.48 -40.26 5.87
CA THR A 14 -35.19 -39.48 4.85
C THR A 14 -34.17 -38.80 3.96
N LYS A 15 -34.33 -38.96 2.63
CA LYS A 15 -33.47 -38.26 1.67
C LYS A 15 -33.84 -36.79 1.64
N SER A 16 -32.83 -35.93 1.66
CA SER A 16 -33.04 -34.51 1.49
C SER A 16 -33.48 -34.22 0.05
N PRO A 17 -34.42 -33.28 -0.18
CA PRO A 17 -34.76 -32.83 -1.52
C PRO A 17 -33.50 -32.32 -2.25
N THR A 18 -33.35 -32.67 -3.53
CA THR A 18 -32.17 -32.30 -4.33
C THR A 18 -31.88 -30.79 -4.30
N ALA A 19 -32.93 -29.97 -4.28
CA ALA A 19 -32.82 -28.51 -4.13
C ALA A 19 -32.18 -28.09 -2.80
N LEU A 20 -32.55 -28.74 -1.69
CA LEU A 20 -31.98 -28.49 -0.36
C LEU A 20 -30.50 -28.91 -0.31
N ARG A 21 -30.19 -30.10 -0.85
CA ARG A 21 -28.81 -30.60 -0.93
C ARG A 21 -27.91 -29.67 -1.73
N ASN A 22 -28.37 -29.21 -2.90
CA ASN A 22 -27.63 -28.25 -3.72
C ASN A 22 -27.43 -26.91 -2.99
N THR A 23 -28.43 -26.44 -2.25
CA THR A 23 -28.35 -25.20 -1.47
C THR A 23 -27.32 -25.32 -0.34
N LEU A 24 -27.28 -26.44 0.37
CA LEU A 24 -26.31 -26.71 1.43
C LEU A 24 -24.88 -26.82 0.88
N LEU A 25 -24.68 -27.52 -0.24
CA LEU A 25 -23.36 -27.60 -0.88
C LEU A 25 -22.88 -26.22 -1.35
N LYS A 26 -23.76 -25.41 -1.97
CA LYS A 26 -23.44 -24.01 -2.32
C LYS A 26 -23.07 -23.20 -1.08
N PHE A 27 -23.76 -23.40 0.04
CA PHE A 27 -23.45 -22.73 1.30
C PHE A 27 -22.08 -23.17 1.88
N ALA A 28 -21.71 -24.44 1.73
CA ALA A 28 -20.40 -24.97 2.11
C ALA A 28 -19.26 -24.24 1.40
N ASP A 29 -19.37 -24.15 0.08
CA ASP A 29 -18.42 -23.42 -0.76
C ASP A 29 -18.38 -21.96 -0.30
N LEU A 30 -19.53 -21.38 0.04
CA LEU A 30 -19.64 -20.01 0.51
C LEU A 30 -18.85 -19.70 1.78
N MET A 31 -18.85 -20.62 2.75
CA MET A 31 -18.08 -20.51 3.98
C MET A 31 -16.56 -20.50 3.72
N SER A 32 -16.10 -21.11 2.63
CA SER A 32 -14.68 -21.04 2.23
C SER A 32 -14.25 -19.63 1.80
N TYR A 33 -15.19 -18.79 1.36
CA TYR A 33 -14.93 -17.40 0.94
C TYR A 33 -15.00 -16.38 2.07
N GLY A 34 -15.24 -16.80 3.32
CA GLY A 34 -15.27 -15.89 4.47
C GLY A 34 -13.99 -15.04 4.60
N LYS A 35 -12.83 -15.63 4.28
CA LYS A 35 -11.54 -14.92 4.25
C LYS A 35 -11.49 -13.86 3.14
N THR A 36 -11.82 -14.24 1.91
CA THR A 36 -11.87 -13.34 0.75
C THR A 36 -12.81 -12.16 0.99
N VAL A 37 -13.97 -12.42 1.60
CA VAL A 37 -14.95 -11.39 1.95
C VAL A 37 -14.40 -10.43 2.99
N GLU A 38 -13.72 -10.94 4.01
CA GLU A 38 -13.05 -10.10 5.01
C GLU A 38 -11.96 -9.23 4.35
N ALA A 39 -11.18 -9.80 3.43
CA ALA A 39 -10.17 -9.08 2.67
C ALA A 39 -10.77 -7.99 1.77
N VAL A 40 -11.91 -8.26 1.12
CA VAL A 40 -12.70 -7.27 0.39
C VAL A 40 -13.15 -6.15 1.31
N GLN A 41 -13.77 -6.49 2.45
CA GLN A 41 -14.23 -5.48 3.40
C GLN A 41 -13.10 -4.56 3.83
N ILE A 42 -11.94 -5.11 4.21
CA ILE A 42 -10.80 -4.33 4.66
C ILE A 42 -10.25 -3.46 3.52
N SER A 43 -10.13 -4.00 2.32
CA SER A 43 -9.67 -3.25 1.15
C SER A 43 -10.60 -2.07 0.83
N LEU A 44 -11.92 -2.28 0.83
CA LEU A 44 -12.90 -1.20 0.63
C LEU A 44 -12.79 -0.12 1.71
N LYS A 45 -12.49 -0.48 2.96
CA LYS A 45 -12.23 0.50 4.04
C LYS A 45 -10.95 1.30 3.79
N ILE A 46 -9.86 0.63 3.39
CA ILE A 46 -8.56 1.28 3.20
C ILE A 46 -8.59 2.29 2.06
N PHE A 47 -9.24 1.98 0.93
CA PHE A 47 -9.33 2.90 -0.20
C PHE A 47 -10.34 4.03 0.02
N LYS A 48 -10.86 4.19 1.24
CA LYS A 48 -11.69 5.32 1.69
C LYS A 48 -12.69 5.74 0.61
N PHE A 49 -13.43 4.77 0.03
CA PHE A 49 -14.37 5.04 -1.06
C PHE A 49 -15.16 6.31 -0.75
N LYS A 50 -14.85 7.37 -1.49
CA LYS A 50 -15.31 8.73 -1.23
C LYS A 50 -16.65 8.91 -1.91
N THR A 51 -17.73 8.65 -1.21
CA THR A 51 -19.01 9.38 -1.36
C THR A 51 -19.89 9.11 -0.15
N ASN A 52 -20.71 10.11 0.21
CA ASN A 52 -21.63 10.22 1.35
C ASN A 52 -21.64 9.07 2.36
N VAL A 53 -21.51 9.41 3.64
CA VAL A 53 -21.51 8.48 4.80
C VAL A 53 -22.60 7.40 4.72
N GLU A 54 -23.72 7.66 4.04
CA GLU A 54 -24.77 6.69 3.71
C GLU A 54 -24.28 5.54 2.80
N THR A 55 -23.61 5.79 1.67
CA THR A 55 -23.22 4.73 0.72
C THR A 55 -22.11 3.82 1.24
N TYR A 56 -21.07 4.38 1.89
CA TYR A 56 -20.02 3.57 2.51
C TYR A 56 -20.59 2.69 3.63
N THR A 57 -21.45 3.29 4.46
CA THR A 57 -22.16 2.56 5.51
C THR A 57 -23.07 1.52 4.89
N ASP A 58 -23.72 1.77 3.75
CA ASP A 58 -24.59 0.81 3.07
C ASP A 58 -23.84 -0.30 2.34
N VAL A 59 -22.67 -0.05 1.76
CA VAL A 59 -21.81 -1.08 1.16
C VAL A 59 -21.24 -1.97 2.26
N VAL A 60 -20.61 -1.37 3.27
CA VAL A 60 -20.10 -2.12 4.42
C VAL A 60 -21.25 -2.83 5.13
N ASN A 61 -22.41 -2.21 5.34
CA ASN A 61 -23.58 -2.84 5.94
C ASN A 61 -24.20 -3.91 5.06
N SER A 62 -24.18 -3.78 3.73
CA SER A 62 -24.65 -4.83 2.82
C SER A 62 -23.73 -6.04 2.94
N PHE A 63 -22.42 -5.84 2.90
CA PHE A 63 -21.43 -6.89 3.17
C PHE A 63 -21.53 -7.45 4.61
N HIS A 64 -21.76 -6.60 5.60
CA HIS A 64 -21.89 -7.03 7.00
C HIS A 64 -23.21 -7.76 7.25
N LYS A 65 -24.31 -7.36 6.60
CA LYS A 65 -25.60 -8.08 6.58
C LYS A 65 -25.50 -9.40 5.82
N LEU A 66 -24.66 -9.48 4.79
CA LEU A 66 -24.42 -10.70 4.00
C LEU A 66 -23.70 -11.79 4.83
N PHE A 67 -22.83 -11.41 5.78
CA PHE A 67 -21.98 -12.37 6.52
C PHE A 67 -22.21 -12.43 8.03
N LYS A 68 -22.88 -11.44 8.63
CA LYS A 68 -23.42 -11.60 9.99
C LYS A 68 -24.83 -12.14 9.90
N VAL A 69 -24.96 -13.44 10.18
CA VAL A 69 -26.19 -13.99 10.76
C VAL A 69 -26.61 -13.03 11.87
N LYS A 70 -27.81 -12.45 11.77
CA LYS A 70 -28.30 -11.46 12.73
C LYS A 70 -28.15 -12.04 14.13
N LYS A 71 -27.39 -11.40 15.02
CA LYS A 71 -27.47 -11.74 16.43
C LYS A 71 -28.73 -11.08 16.99
N GLY A 72 -29.59 -11.86 17.63
CA GLY A 72 -30.72 -11.36 18.43
C GLY A 72 -30.23 -10.43 19.54
N LYS A 73 -31.16 -9.70 20.17
CA LYS A 73 -30.86 -8.75 21.27
C LYS A 73 -30.14 -9.41 22.46
N ASP A 74 -30.18 -10.73 22.49
CA ASP A 74 -29.72 -11.69 23.48
C ASP A 74 -28.42 -12.41 23.05
N GLY A 75 -27.82 -12.01 21.91
CA GLY A 75 -26.52 -12.52 21.45
C GLY A 75 -26.58 -13.86 20.70
N ASN A 76 -27.75 -14.52 20.68
CA ASN A 76 -28.01 -15.74 19.92
C ASN A 76 -28.16 -15.47 18.41
N LEU A 77 -27.81 -16.44 17.59
CA LEU A 77 -28.05 -16.40 16.14
C LEU A 77 -29.57 -16.35 15.90
N GLN A 78 -30.07 -15.30 15.23
CA GLN A 78 -31.45 -15.29 14.72
C GLN A 78 -31.58 -16.30 13.60
N ASP A 79 -32.71 -17.01 13.59
CA ASP A 79 -33.10 -17.88 12.49
C ASP A 79 -33.11 -17.10 11.17
N MET A 80 -32.33 -17.58 10.21
CA MET A 80 -32.30 -17.05 8.85
C MET A 80 -33.19 -17.93 7.99
N PHE A 81 -34.23 -17.36 7.38
CA PHE A 81 -35.12 -18.14 6.53
C PHE A 81 -34.39 -18.52 5.23
N MET A 82 -34.74 -19.67 4.62
CA MET A 82 -34.12 -20.13 3.37
C MET A 82 -34.14 -19.10 2.24
N LYS A 83 -35.22 -18.32 2.12
CA LYS A 83 -35.33 -17.20 1.16
C LYS A 83 -34.29 -16.10 1.38
N ASP A 84 -33.90 -15.86 2.63
CA ASP A 84 -32.88 -14.88 2.98
C ASP A 84 -31.49 -15.46 2.66
N MET A 85 -31.31 -16.78 2.80
CA MET A 85 -30.12 -17.48 2.30
C MET A 85 -29.99 -17.35 0.79
N GLU A 86 -31.01 -17.69 0.00
CA GLU A 86 -30.96 -17.60 -1.47
C GLU A 86 -30.56 -16.21 -1.96
N ALA A 87 -31.16 -15.14 -1.39
CA ALA A 87 -30.79 -13.77 -1.74
C ALA A 87 -29.33 -13.41 -1.37
N VAL A 88 -28.79 -14.00 -0.29
CA VAL A 88 -27.38 -13.87 0.09
C VAL A 88 -26.48 -14.65 -0.89
N LEU A 89 -26.89 -15.87 -1.28
CA LEU A 89 -26.17 -16.68 -2.26
C LEU A 89 -26.01 -15.94 -3.58
N ASP A 90 -27.11 -15.39 -4.13
CA ASP A 90 -27.12 -14.69 -5.41
C ASP A 90 -26.21 -13.44 -5.40
N ARG A 91 -26.21 -12.69 -4.29
CA ARG A 91 -25.36 -11.51 -4.12
C ARG A 91 -23.89 -11.87 -4.02
N VAL A 92 -23.54 -12.90 -3.26
CA VAL A 92 -22.16 -13.36 -3.13
C VAL A 92 -21.66 -13.95 -4.46
N GLU A 93 -22.51 -14.67 -5.18
CA GLU A 93 -22.18 -15.19 -6.51
C GLU A 93 -21.98 -14.07 -7.54
N SER A 94 -22.72 -12.96 -7.43
CA SER A 94 -22.51 -11.77 -8.25
C SER A 94 -21.16 -11.10 -7.95
N ILE A 95 -20.79 -10.97 -6.67
CA ILE A 95 -19.49 -10.42 -6.25
C ILE A 95 -18.34 -11.34 -6.66
N ARG A 96 -18.51 -12.65 -6.54
CA ARG A 96 -17.52 -13.68 -6.92
C ARG A 96 -17.03 -13.49 -8.35
N LYS A 97 -17.90 -13.07 -9.28
CA LYS A 97 -17.52 -12.83 -10.68
C LYS A 97 -16.41 -11.78 -10.84
N PHE A 98 -16.22 -10.92 -9.83
CA PHE A 98 -15.21 -9.87 -9.83
C PHE A 98 -13.93 -10.23 -9.05
N ILE A 99 -13.93 -11.36 -8.32
CA ILE A 99 -12.81 -11.77 -7.48
C ILE A 99 -12.18 -13.03 -8.09
N SER A 100 -11.20 -12.84 -8.98
CA SER A 100 -10.32 -13.93 -9.43
C SER A 100 -9.34 -14.33 -8.32
N ASP A 101 -8.67 -15.48 -8.48
CA ASP A 101 -7.65 -15.94 -7.53
C ASP A 101 -6.52 -14.90 -7.36
N GLU A 102 -6.08 -14.28 -8.45
CA GLU A 102 -5.06 -13.20 -8.47
C GLU A 102 -5.54 -11.95 -7.71
N VAL A 103 -6.81 -11.58 -7.86
CA VAL A 103 -7.40 -10.48 -7.09
C VAL A 103 -7.46 -10.85 -5.62
N SER A 104 -7.88 -12.08 -5.29
CA SER A 104 -7.93 -12.56 -3.91
C SER A 104 -6.56 -12.51 -3.24
N GLU A 105 -5.50 -12.90 -3.95
CA GLU A 105 -4.13 -12.85 -3.44
C GLU A 105 -3.69 -11.41 -3.11
N ILE A 106 -3.97 -10.46 -4.01
CA ILE A 106 -3.69 -9.05 -3.73
C ILE A 106 -4.49 -8.53 -2.53
N LEU A 107 -5.79 -8.86 -2.43
CA LEU A 107 -6.62 -8.40 -1.31
C LEU A 107 -6.09 -8.91 0.05
N GLU A 108 -5.58 -10.13 0.11
CA GLU A 108 -4.97 -10.69 1.32
C GLU A 108 -3.71 -9.94 1.74
N VAL A 109 -2.86 -9.54 0.78
CA VAL A 109 -1.69 -8.72 1.09
C VAL A 109 -2.11 -7.30 1.49
N LEU A 110 -3.11 -6.74 0.80
CA LEU A 110 -3.64 -5.39 1.09
C LEU A 110 -4.23 -5.27 2.49
N LYS A 111 -4.82 -6.34 3.02
CA LYS A 111 -5.30 -6.42 4.40
C LYS A 111 -4.24 -6.01 5.42
N GLN A 112 -2.97 -6.28 5.13
CA GLN A 112 -1.84 -6.00 6.01
C GLN A 112 -1.05 -4.75 5.58
N ALA A 113 -1.24 -4.28 4.34
CA ALA A 113 -0.47 -3.20 3.73
C ALA A 113 -0.96 -1.76 4.07
N THR A 114 -1.74 -1.56 5.13
CA THR A 114 -2.35 -0.25 5.43
C THR A 114 -1.30 0.87 5.55
N SER A 115 -0.21 0.63 6.27
CA SER A 115 0.88 1.61 6.46
C SER A 115 1.66 1.92 5.17
N LEU A 116 1.78 0.93 4.28
CA LEU A 116 2.42 1.10 2.98
C LEU A 116 1.51 1.91 2.05
N LEU A 117 0.22 1.60 2.01
CA LEU A 117 -0.75 2.36 1.20
C LEU A 117 -0.84 3.82 1.62
N GLN A 118 -0.81 4.10 2.93
CA GLN A 118 -0.74 5.49 3.42
C GLN A 118 0.51 6.20 2.93
N PHE A 119 1.67 5.53 2.95
CA PHE A 119 2.90 6.10 2.42
C PHE A 119 2.81 6.35 0.91
N LEU A 120 2.27 5.41 0.15
CA LEU A 120 2.05 5.56 -1.29
C LEU A 120 1.08 6.70 -1.62
N GLU A 121 0.06 6.92 -0.78
CA GLU A 121 -0.87 8.07 -0.88
C GLU A 121 -0.12 9.39 -0.66
N GLU A 122 0.77 9.47 0.33
CA GLU A 122 1.59 10.65 0.62
C GLU A 122 2.50 11.01 -0.56
N VAL A 123 3.14 10.02 -1.18
CA VAL A 123 4.11 10.24 -2.26
C VAL A 123 3.51 10.06 -3.66
N VAL A 124 2.18 9.94 -3.82
CA VAL A 124 1.54 9.48 -5.06
C VAL A 124 1.90 10.34 -6.29
N ASP A 125 2.02 11.65 -6.09
CA ASP A 125 2.29 12.64 -7.14
C ASP A 125 3.78 12.93 -7.37
N GLU A 126 4.64 12.43 -6.49
CA GLU A 126 6.06 12.76 -6.53
C GLU A 126 6.83 11.84 -7.48
N ASP A 127 7.97 12.29 -7.99
CA ASP A 127 8.88 11.40 -8.69
C ASP A 127 9.88 10.81 -7.70
N ILE A 128 9.70 9.52 -7.37
CA ILE A 128 10.56 8.81 -6.41
C ILE A 128 11.68 8.02 -7.10
N ARG A 129 11.90 8.19 -8.41
CA ARG A 129 13.00 7.51 -9.13
C ARG A 129 14.37 7.93 -8.64
N ASN A 130 14.51 9.16 -8.15
CA ASN A 130 15.74 9.68 -7.56
C ASN A 130 16.17 8.92 -6.28
N LEU A 131 15.29 8.06 -5.72
CA LEU A 131 15.65 7.17 -4.61
C LEU A 131 16.62 6.07 -5.04
N ILE A 132 16.65 5.69 -6.33
CA ILE A 132 17.60 4.71 -6.88
C ILE A 132 19.02 5.26 -6.75
N ASP A 133 19.25 6.46 -7.30
CA ASP A 133 20.55 7.14 -7.26
C ASP A 133 21.05 7.35 -5.82
N ALA A 134 20.13 7.63 -4.89
CA ALA A 134 20.47 7.83 -3.48
C ALA A 134 20.96 6.55 -2.78
N VAL A 135 20.47 5.38 -3.20
CA VAL A 135 20.95 4.09 -2.68
C VAL A 135 22.34 3.75 -3.24
N GLU A 136 22.61 4.08 -4.50
CA GLU A 136 23.93 3.87 -5.11
C GLU A 136 25.01 4.79 -4.49
N GLU A 137 24.68 6.04 -4.19
CA GLU A 137 25.61 7.05 -3.65
C GLU A 137 25.89 6.85 -2.14
N HIS A 138 24.96 6.24 -1.40
CA HIS A 138 25.05 6.01 0.04
C HIS A 138 24.85 4.54 0.39
N SER A 139 25.76 3.68 -0.08
CA SER A 139 25.76 2.22 0.14
C SER A 139 25.83 1.76 1.62
N GLU A 140 25.92 2.70 2.57
CA GLU A 140 25.77 2.44 4.00
C GLU A 140 24.29 2.31 4.44
N GLN A 141 23.33 2.69 3.60
CA GLN A 141 21.91 2.48 3.86
C GLN A 141 21.52 1.02 3.59
N PHE A 142 20.91 0.36 4.58
CA PHE A 142 20.51 -1.06 4.58
C PHE A 142 19.48 -1.48 3.51
N VAL A 143 19.12 -0.62 2.55
CA VAL A 143 18.10 -0.90 1.52
C VAL A 143 18.78 -1.26 0.21
N ARG A 144 18.33 -2.35 -0.41
CA ARG A 144 18.80 -2.74 -1.74
C ARG A 144 18.11 -1.90 -2.81
N GLU A 145 18.83 -1.61 -3.89
CA GLU A 145 18.30 -0.96 -5.09
C GLU A 145 17.06 -1.70 -5.64
N SER A 146 17.08 -3.03 -5.58
CA SER A 146 15.95 -3.88 -5.96
C SER A 146 14.67 -3.55 -5.18
N THR A 147 14.78 -3.29 -3.87
CA THR A 147 13.64 -2.93 -3.02
C THR A 147 13.06 -1.55 -3.38
N VAL A 148 13.90 -0.61 -3.78
CA VAL A 148 13.44 0.71 -4.28
C VAL A 148 12.75 0.55 -5.64
N SER A 149 13.28 -0.31 -6.51
CA SER A 149 12.66 -0.65 -7.80
C SER A 149 11.29 -1.31 -7.61
N ASP A 150 11.17 -2.24 -6.65
CA ASP A 150 9.89 -2.85 -6.28
C ASP A 150 8.91 -1.80 -5.75
N LEU A 151 9.35 -0.86 -4.93
CA LEU A 151 8.51 0.26 -4.46
C LEU A 151 8.00 1.11 -5.63
N ILE A 152 8.85 1.40 -6.62
CA ILE A 152 8.46 2.17 -7.82
C ILE A 152 7.40 1.41 -8.62
N GLU A 153 7.56 0.10 -8.81
CA GLU A 153 6.56 -0.72 -9.49
C GLU A 153 5.25 -0.82 -8.72
N VAL A 154 5.30 -1.05 -7.41
CA VAL A 154 4.12 -1.08 -6.54
C VAL A 154 3.40 0.26 -6.57
N LYS A 155 4.13 1.38 -6.52
CA LYS A 155 3.54 2.71 -6.68
C LYS A 155 2.86 2.86 -8.03
N ARG A 156 3.50 2.45 -9.13
CA ARG A 156 2.91 2.52 -10.49
C ARG A 156 1.64 1.68 -10.59
N PHE A 157 1.62 0.50 -9.98
CA PHE A 157 0.45 -0.36 -9.90
C PHE A 157 -0.71 0.32 -9.15
N PHE A 158 -0.43 0.94 -8.00
CA PHE A 158 -1.45 1.60 -7.19
C PHE A 158 -1.82 3.01 -7.67
N TYR A 159 -1.00 3.67 -8.49
CA TYR A 159 -1.23 5.03 -8.96
C TYR A 159 -2.65 5.26 -9.52
N PRO A 160 -3.16 4.48 -10.50
CA PRO A 160 -4.52 4.69 -11.01
C PRO A 160 -5.60 4.37 -9.98
N ILE A 161 -5.31 3.48 -9.02
CA ILE A 161 -6.24 3.06 -7.97
C ILE A 161 -6.37 4.16 -6.91
N LEU A 162 -5.25 4.73 -6.48
CA LEU A 162 -5.19 5.82 -5.48
C LEU A 162 -5.69 7.15 -6.04
N LYS A 163 -5.53 7.40 -7.35
CA LYS A 163 -6.01 8.62 -8.01
C LYS A 163 -7.49 8.59 -8.37
N LYS A 164 -8.08 7.41 -8.55
CA LYS A 164 -9.49 7.33 -8.92
C LYS A 164 -10.36 7.70 -7.72
N THR A 165 -11.29 8.62 -7.95
CA THR A 165 -12.41 8.79 -7.02
C THR A 165 -13.44 7.74 -7.39
N TYR A 166 -13.69 6.82 -6.46
CA TYR A 166 -14.73 5.82 -6.61
C TYR A 166 -16.08 6.42 -6.21
N GLY A 167 -17.09 6.24 -7.04
CA GLY A 167 -18.48 6.52 -6.68
C GLY A 167 -19.07 5.39 -5.84
N ASP A 168 -20.39 5.25 -5.90
CA ASP A 168 -21.14 4.30 -5.07
C ASP A 168 -20.96 2.81 -5.49
N GLU A 169 -20.42 2.55 -6.69
CA GLU A 169 -20.24 1.20 -7.22
C GLU A 169 -18.82 0.65 -6.95
N PHE A 170 -18.74 -0.44 -6.18
CA PHE A 170 -17.48 -1.13 -5.86
C PHE A 170 -16.89 -1.94 -7.05
N THR A 171 -17.71 -2.24 -8.05
CA THR A 171 -17.33 -2.94 -9.29
C THR A 171 -16.22 -2.20 -10.05
N ASP A 172 -16.22 -0.88 -9.96
CA ASP A 172 -15.22 0.01 -10.55
C ASP A 172 -13.81 -0.19 -9.94
N PHE A 173 -13.73 -0.54 -8.66
CA PHE A 173 -12.46 -0.86 -8.02
C PHE A 173 -11.93 -2.21 -8.46
N PHE A 174 -12.77 -3.25 -8.41
CA PHE A 174 -12.34 -4.59 -8.84
C PHE A 174 -11.98 -4.64 -10.31
N SER A 175 -12.76 -3.97 -11.17
CA SER A 175 -12.43 -3.87 -12.60
C SER A 175 -11.12 -3.13 -12.84
N LEU A 176 -10.83 -2.07 -12.09
CA LEU A 176 -9.55 -1.37 -12.19
C LEU A 176 -8.39 -2.23 -11.68
N LEU A 177 -8.57 -2.92 -10.56
CA LEU A 177 -7.57 -3.83 -9.99
C LEU A 177 -7.26 -4.98 -10.96
N GLN A 178 -8.28 -5.61 -11.54
CA GLN A 178 -8.12 -6.62 -12.59
C GLN A 178 -7.41 -6.05 -13.82
N LYS A 179 -7.73 -4.82 -14.23
CA LYS A 179 -7.05 -4.16 -15.34
C LYS A 179 -5.57 -3.95 -15.04
N GLN A 180 -5.22 -3.55 -13.81
CA GLN A 180 -3.82 -3.41 -13.40
C GLN A 180 -3.09 -4.75 -13.42
N LEU A 181 -3.69 -5.80 -12.85
CA LEU A 181 -3.14 -7.16 -12.90
C LEU A 181 -2.85 -7.63 -14.34
N LYS A 182 -3.72 -7.31 -15.29
CA LYS A 182 -3.54 -7.65 -16.71
C LYS A 182 -2.54 -6.77 -17.46
N SER A 183 -2.08 -5.68 -16.88
CA SER A 183 -1.24 -4.68 -17.56
C SER A 183 0.27 -4.98 -17.54
N GLY A 184 0.64 -6.22 -17.23
CA GLY A 184 2.03 -6.71 -17.34
C GLY A 184 2.86 -6.54 -16.06
N PHE A 185 2.23 -6.29 -14.92
CA PHE A 185 2.92 -6.35 -13.64
C PHE A 185 3.10 -7.80 -13.18
N HIS A 186 4.30 -8.15 -12.75
CA HIS A 186 4.63 -9.50 -12.31
C HIS A 186 4.93 -9.52 -10.81
N SER A 187 4.46 -10.57 -10.13
CA SER A 187 4.75 -10.82 -8.71
C SER A 187 4.41 -9.65 -7.78
N ILE A 188 3.37 -8.87 -8.10
CA ILE A 188 2.93 -7.72 -7.28
C ILE A 188 2.70 -8.10 -5.81
N PRO A 189 2.03 -9.23 -5.47
CA PRO A 189 1.88 -9.63 -4.07
C PRO A 189 3.22 -9.74 -3.31
N ALA A 190 4.24 -10.33 -3.94
CA ALA A 190 5.57 -10.46 -3.36
C ALA A 190 6.24 -9.09 -3.20
N LYS A 191 6.18 -8.23 -4.22
CA LYS A 191 6.75 -6.87 -4.16
C LYS A 191 6.12 -6.00 -3.08
N ILE A 192 4.80 -6.14 -2.88
CA ILE A 192 4.10 -5.45 -1.80
C ILE A 192 4.62 -5.92 -0.44
N ASN A 193 4.77 -7.23 -0.23
CA ASN A 193 5.34 -7.77 1.01
C ASN A 193 6.77 -7.28 1.25
N ASP A 194 7.63 -7.31 0.23
CA ASP A 194 9.02 -6.83 0.34
C ASP A 194 9.06 -5.33 0.71
N CYS A 195 8.18 -4.52 0.12
CA CYS A 195 8.03 -3.12 0.47
C CYS A 195 7.51 -2.91 1.90
N MET A 196 6.61 -3.78 2.37
CA MET A 196 6.09 -3.71 3.74
C MET A 196 7.16 -4.04 4.78
N GLU A 197 7.95 -5.09 4.56
CA GLU A 197 9.06 -5.48 5.45
C GLU A 197 10.10 -4.37 5.57
N ASN A 198 10.36 -3.65 4.48
CA ASN A 198 11.35 -2.59 4.40
C ASN A 198 10.77 -1.18 4.53
N LEU A 199 9.49 -1.03 4.89
CA LEU A 199 8.76 0.24 4.84
C LEU A 199 9.43 1.34 5.67
N HIS A 200 9.90 1.02 6.88
CA HIS A 200 10.55 1.99 7.75
C HIS A 200 11.82 2.57 7.11
N THR A 201 12.61 1.72 6.48
CA THR A 201 13.85 2.11 5.83
C THR A 201 13.58 2.88 4.54
N LEU A 202 12.56 2.48 3.76
CA LEU A 202 12.10 3.22 2.58
C LEU A 202 11.62 4.63 2.93
N LYS A 203 10.86 4.79 4.02
CA LYS A 203 10.44 6.11 4.53
C LYS A 203 11.62 6.97 4.94
N ALA A 204 12.61 6.38 5.61
CA ALA A 204 13.82 7.10 6.02
C ALA A 204 14.65 7.55 4.82
N LEU A 205 14.83 6.67 3.82
CA LEU A 205 15.48 6.98 2.55
C LEU A 205 14.75 8.13 1.85
N TYR A 206 13.44 8.02 1.68
CA TYR A 206 12.62 9.07 1.08
C TYR A 206 12.78 10.41 1.80
N LYS A 207 12.69 10.44 3.14
CA LYS A 207 12.88 11.68 3.92
C LYS A 207 14.27 12.29 3.73
N ASN A 208 15.31 11.46 3.66
CA ASN A 208 16.68 11.95 3.45
C ASN A 208 16.86 12.55 2.05
N VAL A 209 16.22 11.96 1.04
CA VAL A 209 16.27 12.45 -0.35
C VAL A 209 15.39 13.69 -0.55
N ALA A 210 14.17 13.69 -0.01
CA ALA A 210 13.27 14.84 -0.04
C ALA A 210 13.91 16.07 0.62
N ASN A 211 14.62 15.88 1.74
CA ASN A 211 15.34 16.94 2.43
C ASN A 211 16.73 17.23 1.83
N ARG A 212 17.14 16.57 0.74
CA ARG A 212 18.49 16.73 0.15
C ARG A 212 18.69 18.14 -0.44
N GLY A 213 17.65 18.69 -1.07
CA GLY A 213 17.67 20.06 -1.60
C GLY A 213 17.77 21.11 -0.49
N GLU A 214 16.93 20.99 0.54
CA GLU A 214 16.90 21.89 1.69
C GLU A 214 18.18 21.81 2.53
N ARG A 215 18.71 20.62 2.81
CA ARG A 215 20.02 20.47 3.47
C ARG A 215 21.16 21.10 2.68
N THR A 216 21.17 20.92 1.36
CA THR A 216 22.21 21.52 0.51
C THR A 216 22.12 23.05 0.59
N LYS A 217 20.90 23.60 0.54
CA LYS A 217 20.65 25.04 0.71
C LYS A 217 21.09 25.54 2.09
N GLU A 218 20.70 24.88 3.18
CA GLU A 218 21.12 25.24 4.54
C GLU A 218 22.64 25.21 4.73
N ILE A 219 23.35 24.27 4.09
CA ILE A 219 24.81 24.20 4.10
C ILE A 219 25.40 25.39 3.35
N ILE A 220 24.88 25.70 2.15
CA ILE A 220 25.32 26.87 1.37
C ILE A 220 25.07 28.16 2.14
N ASP A 221 23.86 28.37 2.65
CA ASP A 221 23.49 29.56 3.44
C ASP A 221 24.38 29.68 4.68
N SER A 222 24.65 28.57 5.38
CA SER A 222 25.57 28.56 6.52
C SER A 222 27.02 28.91 6.14
N ILE A 223 27.48 28.47 4.97
CA ILE A 223 28.81 28.81 4.43
C ILE A 223 28.86 30.29 4.04
N VAL A 224 27.82 30.81 3.38
CA VAL A 224 27.73 32.20 2.93
C VAL A 224 27.68 33.16 4.13
N ASP A 225 26.83 32.86 5.12
CA ASP A 225 26.62 33.73 6.27
C ASP A 225 27.74 33.65 7.32
N ARG A 226 28.27 32.44 7.57
CA ARG A 226 29.13 32.16 8.73
C ARG A 226 30.41 31.39 8.39
N GLY A 227 30.66 31.08 7.11
CA GLY A 227 31.82 30.33 6.66
C GLY A 227 33.11 31.12 6.76
N LYS A 228 34.16 30.48 7.26
CA LYS A 228 35.54 30.97 7.25
C LYS A 228 36.37 30.10 6.33
N PHE A 229 36.84 30.67 5.24
CA PHE A 229 37.73 29.98 4.30
C PHE A 229 39.16 30.01 4.84
N CYS A 230 39.78 28.84 4.90
CA CYS A 230 41.17 28.63 5.25
C CYS A 230 41.89 28.10 4.01
N PHE A 231 42.91 28.83 3.58
CA PHE A 231 43.78 28.43 2.49
C PHE A 231 45.08 27.90 3.10
N ARG A 232 45.43 26.65 2.78
CA ARG A 232 46.70 26.05 3.16
C ARG A 232 47.52 25.78 1.91
N MET A 233 48.79 26.15 1.94
CA MET A 233 49.73 25.85 0.86
C MET A 233 50.68 24.76 1.34
N GLU A 234 50.60 23.57 0.75
CA GLU A 234 51.54 22.48 1.00
C GLU A 234 52.24 22.14 -0.33
N SER A 235 53.55 22.39 -0.40
CA SER A 235 54.44 21.91 -1.47
C SER A 235 53.89 22.11 -2.91
N GLN A 236 53.41 23.32 -3.22
CA GLN A 236 52.78 23.75 -4.49
C GLN A 236 51.33 23.33 -4.74
N LYS A 237 50.63 22.74 -3.76
CA LYS A 237 49.18 22.54 -3.81
C LYS A 237 48.48 23.46 -2.82
N CYS A 238 47.48 24.19 -3.30
CA CYS A 238 46.62 25.01 -2.47
C CYS A 238 45.39 24.18 -2.06
N GLU A 239 45.28 23.89 -0.77
CA GLU A 239 44.10 23.27 -0.18
C GLU A 239 43.17 24.36 0.36
N VAL A 240 41.88 24.25 0.01
CA VAL A 240 40.83 25.15 0.50
C VAL A 240 39.92 24.37 1.43
N ILE A 241 39.72 24.90 2.64
CA ILE A 241 38.80 24.34 3.63
C ILE A 241 37.88 25.46 4.10
N VAL A 242 36.57 25.25 4.07
CA VAL A 242 35.61 26.14 4.72
C VAL A 242 35.20 25.58 6.08
N LYS A 243 35.12 26.45 7.09
CA LYS A 243 34.69 26.06 8.45
C LYS A 243 33.57 26.98 8.91
N TYR A 244 32.51 26.41 9.49
CA TYR A 244 31.45 27.18 10.14
C TYR A 244 30.97 26.47 11.40
N LYS A 245 30.27 27.20 12.27
CA LYS A 245 29.62 26.65 13.46
C LYS A 245 28.15 26.38 13.19
N GLN A 246 27.69 25.17 13.55
CA GLN A 246 26.29 24.76 13.50
C GLN A 246 25.94 24.08 14.82
N ASP A 247 24.99 24.62 15.57
CA ASP A 247 24.47 24.09 16.84
C ASP A 247 25.54 23.51 17.78
N LYS A 248 26.61 24.30 18.00
CA LYS A 248 27.78 24.01 18.86
C LYS A 248 28.79 23.00 18.30
N LYS A 249 28.61 22.47 17.09
CA LYS A 249 29.61 21.68 16.36
C LYS A 249 30.36 22.56 15.35
N ASN A 250 31.66 22.30 15.20
CA ASN A 250 32.46 22.87 14.11
C ASN A 250 32.33 21.92 12.92
N VAL A 251 31.76 22.41 11.82
CA VAL A 251 31.64 21.67 10.57
C VAL A 251 32.70 22.21 9.61
N SER A 252 33.38 21.32 8.89
CA SER A 252 34.39 21.69 7.89
C SER A 252 34.18 20.91 6.60
N HIS A 253 34.25 21.61 5.47
CA HIS A 253 34.18 21.04 4.12
C HIS A 253 35.45 21.40 3.36
N ASN A 254 36.01 20.44 2.63
CA ASN A 254 37.22 20.62 1.84
C ASN A 254 36.90 21.08 0.40
N SER A 255 37.92 21.14 -0.46
CA SER A 255 37.74 21.60 -1.84
C SER A 255 36.90 20.66 -2.72
N SER A 256 36.86 19.34 -2.45
CA SER A 256 35.99 18.42 -3.20
C SER A 256 34.54 18.62 -2.79
N ASP A 257 34.29 18.72 -1.48
CA ASP A 257 32.96 18.95 -0.92
C ASP A 257 32.35 20.26 -1.47
N LEU A 258 33.17 21.32 -1.58
CA LEU A 258 32.76 22.60 -2.18
C LEU A 258 32.44 22.49 -3.68
N SER A 259 33.17 21.66 -4.42
CA SER A 259 32.91 21.39 -5.83
C SER A 259 31.59 20.63 -6.01
N ASP A 260 31.31 19.68 -5.12
CA ASP A 260 30.06 18.90 -5.11
C ASP A 260 28.85 19.72 -4.69
N LEU A 261 29.01 20.67 -3.76
CA LEU A 261 27.96 21.63 -3.43
C LEU A 261 27.64 22.56 -4.60
N ARG A 262 28.66 22.94 -5.39
CA ARG A 262 28.52 23.79 -6.58
C ARG A 262 27.85 23.07 -7.76
N SER A 263 28.06 21.77 -7.92
CA SER A 263 27.49 20.99 -9.03
C SER A 263 26.00 20.67 -8.83
N ARG A 264 25.44 20.91 -7.63
CA ARG A 264 24.05 20.61 -7.31
C ARG A 264 23.06 21.67 -7.83
N PRO A 265 21.89 21.26 -8.34
CA PRO A 265 20.88 22.18 -8.90
C PRO A 265 20.40 23.28 -7.94
N SER A 266 20.36 22.99 -6.63
CA SER A 266 19.95 23.92 -5.57
C SER A 266 20.87 25.13 -5.39
N PHE A 267 22.11 25.08 -5.88
CA PHE A 267 23.02 26.24 -5.91
C PHE A 267 22.57 27.31 -6.92
N ASN A 268 21.91 26.91 -8.02
CA ASN A 268 21.44 27.84 -9.05
C ASN A 268 20.14 28.58 -8.64
N GLU A 269 19.33 28.02 -7.74
CA GLU A 269 18.13 28.68 -7.22
C GLU A 269 18.46 29.75 -6.16
N CYS A 270 19.55 29.60 -5.40
CA CYS A 270 20.00 30.61 -4.43
C CYS A 270 20.64 31.86 -5.09
N ARG A 271 20.75 31.86 -6.43
CA ARG A 271 21.37 32.95 -7.21
C ARG A 271 20.37 33.97 -7.75
N ARG A 272 19.08 33.81 -7.46
CA ARG A 272 18.00 34.75 -7.83
C ARG A 272 17.60 35.64 -6.65
#